data_AF-A0A224Y0P1-F1
#
_entry.id   AF-A0A224Y0P1-F1
#
_cell.length_a   1.000
_cell.length_b   1.000
_cell.length_c   1.000
_cell.angle_alpha   90.00
_cell.angle_beta   90.00
_cell.angle_gamma   90.00
#
_symmetry.space_group_name_H-M   'P 1'
#
loop_
_entity.id
_entity.type
_entity.pdbx_description
1 polymer ?
#
loop_
_entity_poly.entity_id
_entity_poly.type
_entity_poly.pdbx_seq_one_letter_code
_entity_poly.pdbx_strand_id
1 'polypeptide(L)'
;MQREDFMKTNTLENAITKRKKNINLENVNWLSMQWLRYQKDMPYSILYKTTLNELSISFSELNIKPNKEGRPRNLGLIKQEKLYDGPRTINKMKKTDMLYLLKYVPPIHHAFFR
;
A
#
# COMPACT_ATOMS: atom_id res chain seq x y z
N MET A 1 -2.35 -5.67 15.86
CA MET A 1 -1.38 -4.88 15.11
C MET A 1 -0.63 -4.00 16.08
N GLN A 2 0.67 -4.22 16.18
CA GLN A 2 1.58 -3.41 16.95
C GLN A 2 2.07 -2.24 16.10
N ARG A 3 2.60 -1.21 16.76
CA ARG A 3 3.12 -0.02 16.07
C ARG A 3 4.29 -0.35 15.13
N GLU A 4 5.05 -1.38 15.45
CA GLU A 4 6.18 -1.88 14.67
C GLU A 4 5.75 -2.53 13.35
N ASP A 5 4.47 -2.90 13.23
CA ASP A 5 3.92 -3.46 11.99
C ASP A 5 3.73 -2.40 10.91
N PHE A 6 3.79 -1.10 11.26
CA PHE A 6 3.60 0.00 10.31
C PHE A 6 4.93 0.44 9.71
N MET A 7 5.15 0.05 8.45
CA MET A 7 6.35 0.39 7.68
C MET A 7 6.04 1.39 6.57
N LYS A 8 7.02 2.23 6.21
CA LYS A 8 6.93 3.14 5.06
C LYS A 8 6.97 2.36 3.75
N THR A 9 6.19 2.81 2.77
CA THR A 9 6.14 2.22 1.42
C THR A 9 6.97 2.97 0.40
N ASN A 10 7.42 4.19 0.70
CA ASN A 10 8.14 5.06 -0.25
C ASN A 10 9.35 4.38 -0.91
N THR A 11 10.12 3.58 -0.17
CA THR A 11 11.29 2.88 -0.71
C THR A 11 10.91 1.82 -1.73
N LEU A 12 9.80 1.11 -1.52
CA LEU A 12 9.23 0.14 -2.46
C LEU A 12 8.62 0.85 -3.67
N GLU A 13 7.87 1.93 -3.45
CA GLU A 13 7.25 2.73 -4.51
C GLU A 13 8.30 3.29 -5.48
N ASN A 14 9.40 3.83 -4.95
CA ASN A 14 10.52 4.34 -5.75
C ASN A 14 11.29 3.24 -6.50
N ALA A 15 11.11 1.98 -6.12
CA ALA A 15 11.73 0.82 -6.76
C ALA A 15 10.89 0.22 -7.89
N ILE A 16 9.65 0.70 -8.08
CA ILE A 16 8.73 0.25 -9.13
C ILE A 16 8.31 1.42 -10.02
N THR A 17 7.61 1.13 -11.12
CA THR A 17 7.03 2.17 -11.98
C THR A 17 5.57 1.87 -12.26
N LYS A 18 4.69 2.84 -12.00
CA LYS A 18 3.28 2.75 -12.34
C LYS A 18 3.11 2.79 -13.86
N ARG A 19 2.75 1.66 -14.45
CA ARG A 19 2.53 1.55 -15.89
C ARG A 19 1.09 1.90 -16.27
N LYS A 20 0.92 2.51 -17.44
CA LYS A 20 -0.38 2.78 -18.06
C LYS A 20 -0.72 1.79 -19.18
N LYS A 21 0.25 0.98 -19.58
CA LYS A 21 0.14 -0.03 -20.63
C LYS A 21 0.62 -1.37 -20.11
N ASN A 22 -0.02 -2.45 -20.55
CA ASN A 22 0.40 -3.82 -20.26
C ASN A 22 1.54 -4.23 -21.23
N ILE A 23 2.02 -5.48 -21.10
CA ILE A 23 3.05 -6.01 -22.01
C ILE A 23 2.56 -6.05 -23.46
N ASN A 24 1.26 -6.25 -23.67
CA ASN A 24 0.61 -6.28 -24.98
C ASN A 24 0.28 -4.87 -25.53
N LEU A 25 0.79 -3.79 -24.90
CA LEU A 25 0.56 -2.39 -25.27
C LEU A 25 -0.88 -1.88 -25.14
N GLU A 26 -1.78 -2.66 -24.54
CA GLU A 26 -3.15 -2.27 -24.25
C GLU A 26 -3.20 -1.31 -23.06
N ASN A 27 -4.17 -0.40 -23.06
CA ASN A 27 -4.35 0.55 -21.97
C ASN A 27 -4.84 -0.14 -20.70
N VAL A 28 -4.17 0.14 -19.59
CA VAL A 28 -4.44 -0.46 -18.29
C VAL A 28 -5.31 0.48 -17.48
N ASN A 29 -6.57 0.10 -17.27
CA ASN A 29 -7.43 0.73 -16.28
C ASN A 29 -7.27 0.00 -14.93
N TRP A 30 -6.52 0.62 -14.03
CA TRP A 30 -6.24 0.08 -12.70
C TRP A 30 -7.51 -0.09 -11.84
N LEU A 31 -8.52 0.78 -12.03
CA LEU A 31 -9.75 0.76 -11.24
C LEU A 31 -10.70 -0.36 -11.66
N SER A 32 -10.60 -0.82 -12.91
CA SER A 32 -11.41 -1.95 -13.40
C SER A 32 -10.79 -3.31 -13.10
N MET A 33 -9.61 -3.38 -12.47
CA MET A 33 -9.01 -4.65 -12.10
C MET A 33 -9.80 -5.26 -10.95
N GLN A 34 -10.30 -6.48 -11.15
CA GLN A 34 -11.05 -7.24 -10.15
C GLN A 34 -10.19 -8.34 -9.52
N TRP A 35 -9.23 -8.88 -10.28
CA TRP A 35 -8.33 -9.94 -9.82
C TRP A 35 -6.88 -9.51 -9.99
N LEU A 36 -6.09 -9.81 -8.97
CA LEU A 36 -4.65 -9.62 -8.96
C LEU A 36 -4.01 -10.94 -8.51
N ARG A 37 -3.03 -11.40 -9.27
CA ARG A 37 -2.24 -12.59 -8.98
C ARG A 37 -0.77 -12.22 -9.00
N TYR A 38 -0.07 -12.65 -7.97
CA TYR A 38 1.36 -12.44 -7.78
C TYR A 38 2.05 -13.80 -7.71
N GLN A 39 3.21 -13.91 -8.36
CA GLN A 39 4.03 -15.12 -8.35
C GLN A 39 5.42 -14.78 -7.81
N LYS A 40 5.97 -15.65 -6.95
CA LYS A 40 7.28 -15.42 -6.31
C LYS A 40 8.41 -15.35 -7.33
N ASP A 41 8.30 -16.12 -8.42
CA ASP A 41 9.30 -16.19 -9.49
C ASP A 41 9.30 -14.93 -10.37
N MET A 42 8.20 -14.17 -10.38
CA MET A 42 8.04 -12.96 -11.18
C MET A 42 7.67 -11.76 -10.30
N PRO A 43 8.62 -11.23 -9.49
CA PRO A 43 8.35 -10.18 -8.50
C PRO A 43 7.92 -8.84 -9.12
N TYR A 44 8.19 -8.62 -10.40
CA TYR A 44 7.86 -7.41 -11.14
C TYR A 44 6.66 -7.56 -12.08
N SER A 45 6.03 -8.74 -12.10
CA SER A 45 4.88 -9.00 -12.96
C SER A 45 3.62 -9.07 -12.10
N ILE A 46 2.63 -8.24 -12.47
CA ILE A 46 1.30 -8.30 -11.91
C ILE A 46 0.40 -8.94 -12.95
N LEU A 47 -0.14 -10.11 -12.65
CA LEU A 47 -1.13 -10.77 -13.47
C LEU A 47 -2.52 -10.29 -13.02
N TYR A 48 -3.33 -9.78 -13.93
CA TYR A 48 -4.63 -9.23 -13.58
C TYR A 48 -5.75 -9.67 -14.52
N LYS A 49 -6.99 -9.59 -14.02
CA LYS A 49 -8.23 -9.68 -14.82
C LYS A 49 -9.19 -8.56 -14.42
N THR A 50 -10.00 -8.14 -15.37
CA THR A 50 -11.05 -7.13 -15.17
C THR A 50 -12.43 -7.74 -14.89
N THR A 51 -12.59 -9.04 -15.10
CA THR A 51 -13.86 -9.76 -14.93
C THR A 51 -13.70 -10.98 -14.01
N LEU A 52 -14.74 -11.24 -13.20
CA LEU A 52 -14.87 -12.39 -12.30
C LEU A 52 -15.48 -13.63 -12.99
N ASN A 53 -16.28 -13.42 -14.04
CA ASN A 53 -17.24 -14.42 -14.52
C ASN A 53 -16.64 -15.49 -15.45
N GLU A 54 -15.45 -15.27 -16.00
CA GLU A 54 -14.86 -16.18 -16.98
C GLU A 54 -13.54 -16.77 -16.47
N LEU A 55 -13.65 -18.02 -15.98
CA LEU A 55 -12.50 -18.88 -15.69
C LEU A 55 -11.60 -19.08 -16.92
N SER A 56 -12.16 -18.99 -18.13
CA SER A 56 -11.48 -19.16 -19.43
C SER A 56 -10.63 -17.96 -19.87
N ILE A 57 -10.87 -16.75 -19.35
CA ILE A 57 -10.05 -15.58 -19.74
C ILE A 57 -8.64 -15.75 -19.18
N SER A 58 -7.63 -15.57 -20.02
CA SER A 58 -6.23 -15.57 -19.60
C SER A 58 -5.89 -14.29 -18.83
N PHE A 59 -4.99 -14.36 -17.86
CA PHE A 59 -4.52 -13.17 -17.14
C PHE A 59 -3.72 -12.27 -18.09
N SER A 60 -3.99 -10.97 -18.03
CA SER A 60 -3.11 -9.96 -18.65
C SER A 60 -1.91 -9.72 -17.74
N GLU A 61 -0.74 -9.50 -18.32
CA GLU A 61 0.48 -9.25 -17.56
C GLU A 61 0.91 -7.77 -17.61
N LEU A 62 1.20 -7.23 -16.44
CA LEU A 62 1.71 -5.88 -16.26
C LEU A 62 3.12 -5.92 -15.67
N ASN A 63 4.09 -5.35 -16.39
CA ASN A 63 5.47 -5.27 -15.92
C ASN A 63 5.76 -3.95 -15.19
N ILE A 64 5.85 -4.01 -13.87
CA ILE A 64 6.12 -2.84 -13.01
C ILE A 64 7.61 -2.56 -12.79
N LYS A 65 8.51 -3.25 -13.50
CA LYS A 65 9.97 -3.02 -13.42
C LYS A 65 10.28 -1.55 -13.73
N PRO A 66 11.15 -0.90 -12.94
CA PRO A 66 11.52 0.48 -13.16
C PRO A 66 12.29 0.66 -14.47
N ASN A 67 12.06 1.77 -15.17
CA ASN A 67 12.82 2.16 -16.35
C ASN A 67 14.11 2.88 -15.95
N LYS A 68 14.99 2.20 -15.23
CA LYS A 68 16.32 2.70 -14.83
C LYS A 68 17.39 1.81 -15.43
N GLU A 69 18.49 2.40 -15.86
CA GLU A 69 19.66 1.66 -16.34
C GLU A 69 20.26 0.82 -15.19
N GLY A 70 20.63 -0.42 -15.51
CA GLY A 70 21.24 -1.36 -14.56
C GLY A 70 20.32 -2.50 -14.08
N ARG A 71 20.83 -3.28 -13.13
CA ARG A 71 20.12 -4.46 -12.59
C ARG A 71 18.94 -4.03 -11.71
N PRO A 72 17.72 -4.55 -11.93
CA PRO A 72 16.60 -4.28 -11.05
C PRO A 72 16.90 -4.77 -9.64
N ARG A 73 16.48 -4.00 -8.63
CA ARG A 73 16.65 -4.37 -7.22
C ARG A 73 15.83 -5.63 -6.90
N ASN A 74 16.27 -6.44 -5.96
CA ASN A 74 15.38 -7.49 -5.45
C ASN A 74 14.40 -6.86 -4.47
N LEU A 75 13.09 -6.89 -4.77
CA LEU A 75 12.06 -6.28 -3.93
C LEU A 75 12.07 -6.84 -2.50
N GLY A 76 12.38 -8.13 -2.32
CA GLY A 76 12.45 -8.77 -1.00
C GLY A 76 13.65 -8.33 -0.15
N LEU A 77 14.66 -7.68 -0.75
CA LEU A 77 15.85 -7.19 -0.04
C LEU A 77 15.77 -5.68 0.26
N ILE A 78 14.70 -5.00 -0.17
CA ILE A 78 14.53 -3.57 0.09
C ILE A 78 14.14 -3.39 1.56
N LYS A 79 15.05 -2.83 2.35
CA LYS A 79 14.77 -2.46 3.74
C LYS A 79 13.68 -1.39 3.77
N GLN A 80 12.66 -1.63 4.57
CA GLN A 80 11.62 -0.65 4.86
C GLN A 80 11.91 0.01 6.22
N GLU A 81 11.66 1.31 6.29
CA GLU A 81 11.75 2.07 7.52
C GLU A 81 10.42 2.02 8.27
N LYS A 82 10.46 2.22 9.60
CA LYS A 82 9.25 2.38 10.39
C LYS A 82 8.50 3.64 9.95
N LEU A 83 7.17 3.57 9.87
CA LEU A 83 6.32 4.70 9.50
C LEU A 83 6.30 5.77 10.61
N TYR A 84 6.41 5.34 11.87
CA TYR A 84 6.37 6.23 13.03
C TYR A 84 7.54 5.96 13.97
N ASP A 85 8.34 6.97 14.24
CA ASP A 85 9.45 6.93 15.21
C ASP A 85 8.99 7.20 16.66
N GLY A 86 7.89 7.93 16.82
CA GLY A 86 7.19 8.13 18.11
C GLY A 86 5.67 7.95 18.04
N PRO A 87 4.96 8.14 19.16
CA PRO A 87 3.52 8.40 19.13
C PRO A 87 3.23 9.55 18.18
N ARG A 88 2.16 9.45 17.38
CA ARG A 88 1.75 10.56 16.52
C ARG A 88 1.40 11.76 17.39
N THR A 89 2.11 12.86 17.18
CA THR A 89 1.83 14.12 17.86
C THR A 89 0.46 14.63 17.41
N ILE A 90 -0.39 14.97 18.39
CA ILE A 90 -1.66 15.65 18.12
C ILE A 90 -1.47 17.16 18.27
N ASN A 91 -2.15 17.93 17.42
CA ASN A 91 -2.18 19.39 17.57
C ASN A 91 -2.90 19.75 18.89
N LYS A 92 -2.50 20.86 19.51
CA LYS A 92 -3.11 21.39 20.73
C LYS A 92 -4.63 21.57 20.59
N MET A 93 -5.10 22.13 19.47
CA MET A 93 -6.54 22.30 19.20
C MET A 93 -7.28 20.96 19.14
N LYS A 94 -6.64 19.95 18.57
CA LYS A 94 -7.21 18.59 18.52
C LYS A 94 -7.28 17.97 19.92
N LYS A 95 -6.25 18.18 20.75
CA LYS A 95 -6.26 17.73 22.15
C LYS A 95 -7.38 18.40 22.94
N THR A 96 -7.58 19.71 22.78
CA THR A 96 -8.66 20.44 23.48
C THR A 96 -10.04 19.96 23.05
N ASP A 97 -10.26 19.75 21.75
CA ASP A 97 -11.51 19.19 21.24
C ASP A 97 -11.77 17.78 21.80
N MET A 98 -10.75 16.92 21.81
CA MET A 98 -10.88 15.58 22.37
C MET A 98 -11.26 15.60 23.85
N LEU A 99 -10.66 16.49 24.64
CA LEU A 99 -10.99 16.67 26.06
C LEU A 99 -12.40 17.26 26.24
N TYR A 100 -12.82 18.21 25.41
CA TYR A 100 -14.17 18.77 25.44
C TYR A 100 -15.26 17.71 25.15
N LEU A 101 -14.95 16.80 24.22
CA LEU A 101 -15.85 15.71 23.82
C LEU A 101 -15.92 14.56 24.85
N LEU A 102 -15.06 14.53 25.87
CA LEU A 102 -15.08 13.49 26.91
C LEU A 102 -16.42 13.38 27.64
N LYS A 103 -17.22 14.45 27.68
CA LYS A 103 -18.58 14.43 28.27
C LYS A 103 -19.51 13.41 27.61
N TYR A 104 -19.23 13.00 26.37
CA TYR A 104 -20.01 11.98 25.64
C TYR A 104 -19.43 10.57 25.78
N VAL A 105 -18.29 10.42 26.45
CA VAL A 105 -17.62 9.13 26.67
C VAL A 105 -17.82 8.72 28.13
N PRO A 106 -18.10 7.44 28.44
CA PRO A 106 -18.19 6.97 29.82
C PRO A 106 -16.92 7.31 30.64
N PRO A 107 -17.05 7.75 31.91
CA PRO A 107 -15.93 8.17 32.75
C PRO A 107 -14.82 7.14 32.93
N ILE A 108 -15.15 5.84 32.82
CA ILE A 108 -14.22 4.71 32.93
C ILE A 108 -13.08 4.82 31.89
N HIS A 109 -13.35 5.43 30.73
CA HIS A 109 -12.37 5.57 29.65
C HIS A 109 -11.62 6.90 29.68
N HIS A 110 -11.97 7.84 30.58
CA HIS A 110 -11.36 9.18 30.61
C HIS A 110 -9.87 9.15 30.97
N ALA A 111 -9.44 8.15 31.77
CA ALA A 111 -8.03 7.98 32.15
C ALA A 111 -7.10 7.77 30.95
N PHE A 112 -7.61 7.20 29.86
CA PHE A 112 -6.83 6.98 28.64
C PHE A 112 -6.50 8.29 27.88
N PHE A 113 -7.32 9.33 28.05
CA PHE A 113 -7.20 10.59 27.29
C PHE A 113 -6.50 11.72 28.06
N ARG A 114 -6.20 11.52 29.34
CA ARG A 114 -5.44 12.48 30.17
C ARG A 114 -3.95 12.32 29.92
#